data_AF-A0A6L4AAX9-F1
#
_entry.id   AF-A0A6L4AAX9-F1
#
_cell.length_a   1.000
_cell.length_b   1.000
_cell.length_c   1.000
_cell.angle_alpha   90.00
_cell.angle_beta   90.00
_cell.angle_gamma   90.00
#
_symmetry.space_group_name_H-M   'P 1'
#
loop_
_entity.id
_entity.type
_entity.pdbx_description
1 polymer ?
#
loop_
_entity_poly.entity_id
_entity_poly.type
_entity_poly.pdbx_seq_one_letter_code
_entity_poly.pdbx_strand_id
1 'polypeptide(L)'
;MKLHKIDHVGIVVKDFATALAFFLELGLEVQGEGIAEGDWVGNVIGLQDVKVAYAMLWTPDGGANIELIHFHRPPAEEGSQQSVVNTPGIRHLAFVVED
;
A
#
# COMPACT_ATOMS: atom_id res chain seq x y z
N MET A 1 24.05 4.36 11.63
CA MET A 1 22.71 4.96 11.36
C MET A 1 21.84 4.77 12.58
N LYS A 2 20.95 5.73 12.90
CA LYS A 2 19.91 5.57 13.93
C LYS A 2 18.56 5.51 13.23
N LEU A 3 17.74 4.52 13.57
CA LEU A 3 16.35 4.41 13.13
C LEU A 3 15.51 5.47 13.85
N HIS A 4 14.64 6.17 13.12
CA HIS A 4 13.76 7.19 13.70
C HIS A 4 12.35 6.65 13.94
N LYS A 5 11.71 6.15 12.88
CA LYS A 5 10.36 5.58 12.88
C LYS A 5 10.17 4.64 11.70
N ILE A 6 9.10 3.86 11.75
CA ILE A 6 8.53 3.25 10.55
C ILE A 6 7.88 4.38 9.75
N ASP A 7 8.13 4.42 8.44
CA ASP A 7 7.49 5.42 7.58
C ASP A 7 6.07 5.01 7.20
N HIS A 8 5.89 3.82 6.63
CA HIS A 8 4.59 3.24 6.26
C HIS A 8 4.68 1.71 6.07
N VAL A 9 3.52 1.08 5.88
CA VAL A 9 3.38 -0.30 5.37
C VAL A 9 2.71 -0.25 3.99
N GLY A 10 3.38 -0.80 2.98
CA GLY A 10 2.86 -0.86 1.61
C GLY A 10 1.92 -2.05 1.37
N ILE A 11 0.81 -1.81 0.68
CA ILE A 11 -0.17 -2.83 0.27
C ILE A 11 -0.47 -2.67 -1.21
N VAL A 12 -0.12 -3.69 -2.00
CA VAL A 12 -0.49 -3.75 -3.42
C VAL A 12 -1.93 -4.22 -3.54
N VAL A 13 -2.75 -3.45 -4.25
CA VAL A 13 -4.19 -3.68 -4.40
C VAL A 13 -4.59 -3.82 -5.86
N LYS A 14 -5.52 -4.74 -6.11
CA LYS A 14 -6.09 -4.95 -7.46
C LYS A 14 -7.07 -3.84 -7.84
N ASP A 15 -7.94 -3.46 -6.91
CA ASP A 15 -8.91 -2.39 -7.10
C ASP A 15 -8.57 -1.24 -6.15
N PHE A 16 -7.99 -0.18 -6.71
CA PHE A 16 -7.51 0.96 -5.96
C PHE A 16 -8.66 1.76 -5.32
N ALA A 17 -9.74 2.00 -6.07
CA ALA A 17 -10.85 2.81 -5.60
C ALA A 17 -11.59 2.11 -4.45
N THR A 18 -11.83 0.80 -4.59
CA THR A 18 -12.49 0.01 -3.54
C THR A 18 -11.61 -0.07 -2.28
N ALA A 19 -10.30 -0.30 -2.43
CA ALA A 19 -9.40 -0.34 -1.28
C ALA A 19 -9.29 1.01 -0.58
N LEU A 20 -9.17 2.10 -1.34
CA LEU A 20 -9.12 3.45 -0.79
C LEU A 20 -10.40 3.75 0.00
N ALA A 21 -11.57 3.53 -0.60
CA ALA A 21 -12.85 3.76 0.07
C ALA A 21 -12.98 2.99 1.39
N PHE A 22 -12.54 1.72 1.44
CA PHE A 22 -12.55 0.91 2.65
C PHE A 22 -11.75 1.57 3.80
N PHE A 23 -10.53 2.03 3.53
CA PHE A 23 -9.70 2.64 4.58
C PHE A 23 -10.18 4.04 4.98
N LEU A 24 -10.80 4.79 4.06
CA LEU A 24 -11.44 6.07 4.41
C LEU A 24 -12.67 5.85 5.30
N GLU A 25 -13.47 4.83 5.02
CA GLU A 25 -14.63 4.46 5.85
C GLU A 25 -14.19 3.98 7.25
N LEU A 26 -13.04 3.30 7.35
CA LEU A 26 -12.42 2.94 8.62
C LEU A 26 -11.93 4.16 9.42
N GLY A 27 -11.81 5.33 8.80
CA GLY A 27 -11.40 6.58 9.44
C GLY A 27 -9.94 6.99 9.22
N LEU A 28 -9.24 6.40 8.24
CA LEU A 28 -7.93 6.90 7.82
C LEU A 28 -8.09 8.11 6.89
N GLU A 29 -7.07 8.96 6.85
CA GLU A 29 -7.06 10.19 6.05
C GLU A 29 -6.00 10.13 4.95
N VAL A 30 -6.34 10.63 3.75
CA VAL A 30 -5.37 10.78 2.64
C VAL A 30 -4.42 11.93 2.95
N GLN A 31 -3.12 11.65 2.96
CA GLN A 31 -2.08 12.66 3.10
C GLN A 31 -1.39 12.99 1.78
N GLY A 32 -1.47 12.09 0.80
CA GLY A 32 -0.95 12.32 -0.53
C GLY A 32 -1.32 11.18 -1.46
N GLU A 33 -1.61 11.52 -2.71
CA GLU A 33 -1.95 10.57 -3.76
C GLU A 33 -1.35 11.01 -5.09
N GLY A 34 -1.16 10.07 -6.00
CA GLY A 34 -0.66 10.41 -7.32
C GLY A 34 -0.35 9.20 -8.20
N ILE A 35 0.26 9.51 -9.34
CA ILE A 35 0.83 8.52 -10.25
C ILE A 35 2.35 8.62 -10.16
N ALA A 36 3.00 7.51 -9.85
CA ALA A 36 4.45 7.39 -9.97
C ALA A 36 4.79 6.58 -11.23
N GLU A 37 5.64 7.17 -12.09
CA GLU A 37 6.09 6.55 -13.32
C GLU A 37 7.50 7.01 -13.72
N GLY A 38 8.10 6.29 -14.67
CA GLY A 38 9.43 6.56 -15.21
C GLY A 38 10.54 5.69 -14.61
N ASP A 39 11.72 5.80 -15.20
CA ASP A 39 12.85 4.89 -14.93
C ASP A 39 13.29 4.89 -13.47
N TRP A 40 13.15 6.02 -12.77
CA TRP A 40 13.51 6.11 -11.36
C TRP A 40 12.68 5.18 -10.47
N VAL A 41 11.36 5.04 -10.73
CA VAL A 41 10.48 4.12 -9.98
C VAL A 41 10.90 2.69 -10.25
N GLY A 42 11.10 2.37 -11.53
CA GLY A 42 11.54 1.05 -11.97
C GLY A 42 12.87 0.62 -11.35
N ASN A 43 13.83 1.55 -11.25
CA ASN A 43 15.12 1.31 -10.62
C ASN A 43 15.03 1.01 -9.12
N VAL A 44 14.07 1.62 -8.41
CA VAL A 44 13.86 1.38 -6.97
C VAL A 44 13.26 -0.01 -6.72
N ILE A 45 12.27 -0.41 -7.52
CA ILE A 45 11.52 -1.66 -7.28
C ILE A 45 12.00 -2.85 -8.14
N GLY A 46 12.97 -2.63 -9.03
CA GLY A 46 13.54 -3.68 -9.88
C GLY A 46 12.63 -4.10 -11.05
N LEU A 47 11.76 -3.22 -11.53
CA LEU A 47 10.83 -3.49 -12.64
C LEU A 47 11.05 -2.49 -13.79
N GLN A 48 10.69 -2.89 -15.02
CA GLN A 48 10.71 -2.01 -16.20
C GLN A 48 9.30 -1.54 -16.57
N ASP A 49 9.20 -0.40 -17.26
CA ASP A 49 7.93 0.21 -17.73
C ASP A 49 6.88 0.39 -16.62
N VAL A 50 7.33 0.88 -15.46
CA VAL A 50 6.49 1.02 -14.27
C VAL A 50 5.58 2.23 -14.37
N LYS A 51 4.28 2.01 -14.11
CA LYS A 51 3.29 3.04 -13.82
C LYS A 51 2.38 2.55 -12.69
N VAL A 52 2.41 3.24 -11.56
CA VAL A 52 1.60 2.92 -10.38
C VAL A 52 0.76 4.12 -9.96
N ALA A 53 -0.46 3.85 -9.49
CA ALA A 53 -1.20 4.79 -8.66
C ALA A 53 -0.89 4.50 -7.19
N TYR A 54 -0.78 5.52 -6.37
CA TYR A 54 -0.56 5.35 -4.93
C TYR A 54 -1.37 6.35 -4.10
N ALA A 55 -1.68 5.96 -2.87
CA ALA A 55 -2.23 6.83 -1.83
C ALA A 55 -1.61 6.51 -0.47
N MET A 56 -1.13 7.55 0.21
CA MET A 56 -0.62 7.51 1.58
C MET A 56 -1.76 7.82 2.54
N LEU A 57 -2.10 6.87 3.40
CA LEU A 57 -3.19 6.93 4.36
C LEU A 57 -2.66 6.91 5.78
N TRP A 58 -3.17 7.79 6.63
CA TRP A 58 -2.70 7.96 8.00
C TRP A 58 -3.85 7.73 8.97
N THR A 59 -3.56 7.09 10.11
CA THR A 59 -4.48 7.12 11.24
C THR A 59 -4.57 8.55 11.80
N PRO A 60 -5.71 8.98 12.36
CA PRO A 60 -5.87 10.33 12.89
C PRO A 60 -4.85 10.71 13.98
N ASP A 61 -4.34 9.73 14.71
CA ASP A 61 -3.30 9.92 15.73
C ASP A 61 -1.86 10.00 15.14
N GLY A 62 -1.71 9.78 13.82
CA GLY A 62 -0.44 9.74 13.11
C GLY A 62 0.46 8.56 13.49
N GLY A 63 -0.07 7.55 14.19
CA GLY A 63 0.68 6.41 14.70
C GLY A 63 0.97 5.32 13.67
N ALA A 64 0.13 5.20 12.63
CA ALA A 64 0.29 4.21 11.58
C ALA A 64 -0.02 4.79 10.19
N ASN A 65 0.83 4.44 9.22
CA ASN A 65 0.71 4.90 7.84
C ASN A 65 0.66 3.70 6.89
N ILE A 66 -0.26 3.74 5.94
CA ILE A 66 -0.48 2.71 4.92
C ILE A 66 -0.28 3.35 3.55
N GLU A 67 0.55 2.74 2.72
CA GLU A 67 0.65 3.09 1.31
C GLU A 67 -0.17 2.08 0.50
N LEU A 68 -1.25 2.51 -0.12
CA LEU A 68 -1.95 1.70 -1.13
C LEU A 68 -1.27 1.90 -2.47
N ILE A 69 -1.00 0.81 -3.18
CA ILE A 69 -0.32 0.83 -4.47
C ILE A 69 -1.12 0.00 -5.47
N HIS A 70 -1.44 0.58 -6.62
CA HIS A 70 -2.01 -0.16 -7.74
C HIS A 70 -1.09 -0.08 -8.96
N PHE A 71 -0.66 -1.25 -9.44
CA PHE A 71 0.15 -1.35 -10.65
C PHE A 71 -0.74 -1.32 -11.89
N HIS A 72 -0.63 -0.25 -12.66
CA HIS A 72 -1.16 -0.24 -14.02
C HIS A 72 -0.25 -1.05 -14.94
N ARG A 73 1.08 -0.90 -14.80
CA ARG A 73 2.09 -1.63 -15.55
C ARG A 73 3.39 -1.82 -14.72
N PRO A 74 4.06 -2.98 -14.83
CA PRO A 74 3.50 -4.23 -15.33
C PRO A 74 2.38 -4.73 -14.40
N PRO A 75 1.35 -5.43 -14.92
CA PRO A 75 0.33 -6.02 -14.05
C PRO A 75 0.96 -7.13 -13.18
N ALA A 76 0.32 -7.43 -12.06
CA ALA A 76 0.70 -8.59 -11.25
C ALA A 76 0.63 -9.89 -12.07
N GLU A 77 1.52 -10.84 -11.78
CA GLU A 77 1.52 -12.14 -12.44
C GLU A 77 0.20 -12.89 -12.22
N GLU A 78 -0.28 -13.59 -13.25
CA GLU A 78 -1.44 -14.46 -13.13
C GLU A 78 -1.17 -15.54 -12.08
N GLY A 79 -2.07 -15.66 -11.09
CA GLY A 79 -1.90 -16.61 -9.99
C GLY A 79 -1.19 -16.07 -8.75
N SER A 80 -0.92 -14.76 -8.69
CA SER A 80 -0.59 -14.03 -7.44
C SER A 80 -1.77 -14.03 -6.45
N GLN A 81 -2.17 -15.21 -5.99
CA GLN A 81 -3.25 -15.39 -5.03
C GLN A 81 -2.78 -15.02 -3.62
N GLN A 82 -3.73 -14.62 -2.77
CA GLN A 82 -3.50 -14.49 -1.34
C GLN A 82 -3.00 -15.81 -0.77
N SER A 83 -1.83 -15.76 -0.12
CA SER A 83 -1.25 -16.92 0.56
C SER A 83 -2.22 -17.45 1.63
N VAL A 84 -2.23 -18.79 1.82
CA VAL A 84 -3.04 -19.44 2.86
C VAL A 84 -2.70 -18.91 4.26
N VAL A 85 -3.60 -19.14 5.22
CA VAL A 85 -3.56 -18.39 6.49
C VAL A 85 -2.31 -18.60 7.34
N ASN A 86 -1.65 -19.74 7.14
CA ASN A 86 -0.47 -20.20 7.86
C ASN A 86 0.83 -20.12 7.03
N THR A 87 0.85 -19.36 5.93
CA THR A 87 2.09 -19.08 5.19
C THR A 87 2.94 -18.06 5.96
N PRO A 88 4.25 -18.33 6.21
CA PRO A 88 5.15 -17.34 6.81
C PRO A 88 5.24 -16.05 5.98
N GLY A 89 5.05 -14.88 6.60
CA GLY A 89 5.12 -13.58 5.92
C GLY A 89 4.29 -12.49 6.61
N ILE A 90 4.10 -11.35 5.92
CA ILE A 90 3.15 -10.31 6.34
C ILE A 90 1.74 -10.90 6.33
N ARG A 91 1.02 -10.74 7.45
CA ARG A 91 -0.24 -11.46 7.66
C ARG A 91 -1.46 -10.57 7.76
N HIS A 92 -1.42 -9.58 8.64
CA HIS A 92 -2.53 -8.68 8.88
C HIS A 92 -2.01 -7.36 9.47
N LEU A 93 -2.81 -6.32 9.30
CA LEU A 93 -2.78 -5.11 10.12
C LEU A 93 -4.00 -5.18 11.05
N ALA A 94 -3.86 -4.69 12.27
CA ALA A 94 -4.94 -4.65 13.23
C ALA A 94 -5.17 -3.21 13.69
N PHE A 95 -6.43 -2.80 13.73
CA PHE A 95 -6.86 -1.48 14.18
C PHE A 95 -7.70 -1.65 15.43
N VAL A 96 -7.46 -0.78 16.42
CA VAL A 96 -8.34 -0.65 17.58
C VAL A 96 -9.38 0.38 17.21
N VAL A 97 -10.66 0.00 17.30
CA VAL A 97 -11.80 0.82 16.90
C VAL A 97 -12.78 0.98 18.05
N GLU A 98 -13.59 2.03 18.00
CA GLU A 98 -14.82 2.14 18.78
C GLU A 98 -15.91 1.23 18.16
N ASP A 99 -17.01 0.99 18.89
CA ASP A 99 -18.16 0.17 18.43
C ASP A 99 -19.14 0.99 17.57
#